data_AF-A0A3L6SSA8-F1
#
_entry.id   AF-A0A3L6SSA8-F1
#
_cell.length_a   1.000
_cell.length_b   1.000
_cell.length_c   1.000
_cell.angle_alpha   90.00
_cell.angle_beta   90.00
_cell.angle_gamma   90.00
#
_symmetry.space_group_name_H-M   'P 1'
#
loop_
_entity.id
_entity.type
_entity.pdbx_description
1 polymer ?
#
loop_
_entity_poly.entity_id
_entity_poly.type
_entity_poly.pdbx_seq_one_letter_code
_entity_poly.pdbx_strand_id
1 'polypeptide(L)'
;MPPRDVFVYTGLVDAYAKAGDMAASRKVFDGMPSPDAASWNALLVGYARNKMCLEAFPVFRELAGQGWEVLLGQVSVSKCAERLLLGGHGEI
;
A
#
# COMPACT_ATOMS: atom_id res chain seq x y z
N MET A 1 7.80 -5.06 -19.92
CA MET A 1 7.35 -6.21 -19.12
C MET A 1 8.13 -6.17 -17.82
N PRO A 2 7.49 -6.03 -16.65
CA PRO A 2 8.19 -6.16 -15.37
C PRO A 2 8.94 -7.49 -15.29
N PRO A 3 10.09 -7.55 -14.59
CA PRO A 3 10.78 -8.81 -14.30
C PRO A 3 9.79 -9.81 -13.69
N ARG A 4 9.88 -11.07 -14.11
CA ARG A 4 8.94 -12.13 -13.68
C ARG A 4 8.84 -12.24 -12.15
N ASP A 5 9.93 -11.92 -11.45
CA ASP A 5 10.01 -11.90 -10.00
C ASP A 5 9.10 -10.84 -9.38
N VAL A 6 9.03 -9.62 -9.94
CA VAL A 6 8.18 -8.53 -9.43
C VAL A 6 6.70 -8.91 -9.44
N PHE A 7 6.24 -9.66 -10.45
CA PHE A 7 4.87 -10.19 -10.48
C PHE A 7 4.62 -11.21 -9.37
N VAL A 8 5.59 -12.10 -9.13
CA VAL A 8 5.47 -13.12 -8.07
C VAL A 8 5.43 -12.43 -6.70
N TYR A 9 6.32 -11.49 -6.43
CA TYR A 9 6.31 -10.74 -5.18
C TYR A 9 5.02 -9.93 -5.01
N THR A 10 4.56 -9.24 -6.06
CA THR A 10 3.30 -8.45 -6.00
C THR A 10 2.09 -9.34 -5.73
N GLY A 11 2.04 -10.54 -6.34
CA GLY A 11 0.99 -11.52 -6.07
C GLY A 11 1.04 -12.06 -4.64
N LEU A 12 2.23 -12.29 -4.10
CA LEU A 12 2.40 -12.71 -2.70
C LEU A 12 1.99 -11.60 -1.71
N VAL A 13 2.37 -10.35 -1.97
CA VAL A 13 1.93 -9.17 -1.20
C VAL A 13 0.39 -9.11 -1.16
N ASP A 14 -0.26 -9.19 -2.32
CA ASP A 14 -1.72 -9.16 -2.42
C ASP A 14 -2.38 -10.37 -1.72
N ALA A 15 -1.79 -11.57 -1.83
CA ALA A 15 -2.30 -12.77 -1.17
C ALA A 15 -2.24 -12.65 0.36
N TYR A 16 -1.12 -12.23 0.92
CA TYR A 16 -0.97 -12.03 2.37
C TYR A 16 -1.87 -10.89 2.88
N ALA A 17 -1.95 -9.79 2.13
CA ALA A 17 -2.85 -8.68 2.44
C ALA A 17 -4.33 -9.11 2.44
N LYS A 18 -4.76 -9.95 1.48
CA LYS A 18 -6.12 -10.51 1.45
C LYS A 18 -6.40 -11.47 2.60
N ALA A 19 -5.38 -12.16 3.10
CA ALA A 19 -5.48 -13.01 4.28
C ALA A 19 -5.49 -12.23 5.60
N GLY A 20 -5.25 -10.91 5.55
CA GLY A 20 -5.18 -10.04 6.72
C GLY A 20 -3.82 -10.02 7.41
N ASP A 21 -2.84 -10.76 6.90
CA ASP A 21 -1.48 -10.77 7.42
C ASP A 21 -0.65 -9.66 6.75
N MET A 22 -0.88 -8.43 7.20
CA MET A 22 -0.13 -7.27 6.71
C MET A 22 1.36 -7.31 7.08
N ALA A 23 1.74 -8.04 8.14
CA ALA A 23 3.14 -8.20 8.53
C ALA A 23 3.90 -9.08 7.52
N ALA A 24 3.31 -10.22 7.13
CA ALA A 24 3.86 -11.06 6.06
C ALA A 24 3.86 -10.33 4.71
N SER A 25 2.78 -9.62 4.38
CA SER A 25 2.70 -8.77 3.18
C SER A 25 3.84 -7.75 3.12
N ARG A 26 4.09 -7.04 4.22
CA ARG A 26 5.18 -6.05 4.31
C ARG A 26 6.56 -6.71 4.17
N LYS A 27 6.77 -7.85 4.83
CA LYS A 27 8.03 -8.60 4.75
C LYS A 27 8.37 -9.07 3.33
N VAL A 28 7.37 -9.52 2.58
CA VAL A 28 7.53 -9.89 1.17
C VAL A 28 7.87 -8.66 0.31
N PHE A 29 7.20 -7.54 0.57
CA PHE A 29 7.47 -6.28 -0.12
C PHE A 29 8.90 -5.77 0.13
N ASP A 30 9.35 -5.76 1.39
CA ASP A 30 10.70 -5.32 1.76
C ASP A 30 11.81 -6.23 1.19
N GLY A 31 11.49 -7.48 0.87
CA GLY A 31 12.39 -8.41 0.18
C GLY A 31 12.50 -8.16 -1.33
N MET A 32 11.73 -7.22 -1.89
CA MET A 32 11.73 -6.95 -3.33
C MET A 32 12.93 -6.06 -3.69
N PRO A 33 13.82 -6.50 -4.60
CA PRO A 33 15.02 -5.73 -4.95
C PRO A 33 14.72 -4.44 -5.73
N SER A 34 13.58 -4.38 -6.43
CA SER A 34 13.14 -3.18 -7.15
C SER A 34 11.60 -3.15 -7.20
N PRO A 35 10.94 -2.62 -6.16
CA PRO A 35 9.49 -2.49 -6.14
C PRO A 35 9.03 -1.45 -7.17
N ASP A 36 8.03 -1.85 -7.97
CA ASP A 36 7.40 -1.01 -8.97
C ASP A 36 6.04 -0.46 -8.51
N ALA A 37 5.49 0.43 -9.33
CA ALA A 37 4.09 0.84 -9.37
C ALA A 37 3.07 -0.14 -8.76
N ALA A 38 3.05 -1.37 -9.28
CA ALA A 38 2.03 -2.36 -8.97
C ALA A 38 2.24 -2.94 -7.57
N SER A 39 3.50 -3.16 -7.18
CA SER A 39 3.85 -3.64 -5.84
C SER A 39 3.49 -2.65 -4.73
N TRP A 40 3.77 -1.35 -4.93
CA TRP A 40 3.38 -0.29 -3.99
C TRP A 40 1.86 -0.18 -3.86
N ASN A 41 1.15 -0.26 -4.99
CA ASN A 41 -0.31 -0.25 -5.02
C ASN A 41 -0.88 -1.46 -4.27
N ALA A 42 -0.34 -2.67 -4.50
CA ALA A 42 -0.79 -3.88 -3.80
C ALA A 42 -0.62 -3.74 -2.28
N LEU A 43 0.51 -3.19 -1.81
CA LEU A 43 0.77 -2.97 -0.40
C LEU A 43 -0.20 -1.94 0.21
N LEU A 44 -0.40 -0.79 -0.45
CA LEU A 44 -1.32 0.27 0.01
C LEU A 44 -2.78 -0.18 0.02
N VAL A 45 -3.23 -0.90 -1.02
CA VAL A 45 -4.55 -1.55 -1.05
C VAL A 45 -4.68 -2.52 0.12
N GLY A 46 -3.64 -3.29 0.41
CA GLY A 46 -3.62 -4.20 1.54
C GLY A 46 -3.87 -3.49 2.87
N TYR A 47 -3.16 -2.40 3.14
CA TYR A 47 -3.37 -1.60 4.35
C TYR A 47 -4.79 -1.01 4.42
N ALA A 48 -5.29 -0.46 3.31
CA ALA A 48 -6.64 0.12 3.26
C ALA A 48 -7.73 -0.94 3.52
N ARG A 49 -7.59 -2.14 2.94
CA ARG A 49 -8.52 -3.27 3.15
C ARG A 49 -8.53 -3.77 4.59
N ASN A 50 -7.37 -3.77 5.24
CA ASN A 50 -7.23 -4.22 6.62
C ASN A 50 -7.49 -3.13 7.66
N LYS A 51 -8.01 -1.95 7.25
CA LYS A 51 -8.30 -0.80 8.12
C LYS A 51 -7.07 -0.26 8.87
N MET A 52 -5.88 -0.56 8.36
CA MET A 52 -4.58 -0.12 8.89
C MET A 52 -4.13 1.15 8.16
N CYS A 53 -5.03 2.15 8.10
CA CYS A 53 -4.78 3.38 7.35
C CYS A 53 -3.63 4.21 7.98
N LEU A 54 -3.41 4.10 9.30
CA LEU A 54 -2.34 4.80 10.00
C LEU A 54 -0.96 4.26 9.59
N GLU A 55 -0.86 2.95 9.44
CA GLU A 55 0.33 2.23 9.02
C GLU A 55 0.61 2.38 7.52
N ALA A 56 -0.40 2.77 6.73
CA ALA A 56 -0.25 3.11 5.31
C ALA A 56 0.46 4.45 5.08
N PHE A 57 0.38 5.40 6.01
CA PHE A 57 0.98 6.73 5.86
C PHE A 57 2.50 6.73 5.65
N PRO A 58 3.32 6.02 6.45
CA PRO A 58 4.75 6.00 6.22
C PRO A 58 5.09 5.42 4.84
N VAL A 59 4.35 4.40 4.39
CA VAL A 59 4.48 3.79 3.05
C VAL A 59 4.14 4.81 1.95
N PHE A 60 3.08 5.59 2.15
CA PHE A 60 2.70 6.66 1.21
C PHE A 60 3.77 7.75 1.11
N ARG A 61 4.35 8.16 2.25
CA ARG A 61 5.42 9.16 2.29
C ARG A 61 6.69 8.66 1.59
N GLU A 62 7.03 7.39 1.76
CA GLU A 62 8.14 6.75 1.09
C GLU A 62 7.94 6.73 -0.43
N LEU A 63 6.74 6.35 -0.88
CA LEU A 63 6.36 6.38 -2.30
C LEU A 63 6.43 7.79 -2.90
N ALA A 64 5.90 8.80 -2.19
CA ALA A 64 5.93 10.19 -2.62
C ALA A 64 7.37 10.73 -2.74
N GLY A 65 8.27 10.31 -1.84
CA GLY A 65 9.70 10.65 -1.90
C GLY A 65 10.43 10.06 -3.10
N GLN A 66 9.90 9.00 -3.72
CA GLN A 66 10.48 8.39 -4.91
C GLN A 66 9.99 9.01 -6.24
N GLY A 67 9.19 10.08 -6.19
CA GLY A 67 8.76 10.82 -7.40
C GLY A 67 7.63 10.14 -8.20
N TRP A 68 6.88 9.23 -7.59
CA TRP A 68 5.78 8.52 -8.25
C TRP A 68 4.46 9.32 -8.17
N GLU A 69 4.36 10.42 -8.91
CA GLU A 69 3.15 11.28 -8.91
C GLU A 69 1.91 10.63 -9.59
N VAL A 70 2.07 9.62 -10.44
CA VAL A 70 1.05 9.29 -11.47
C VAL A 70 0.13 8.09 -11.15
N LEU A 71 0.40 7.29 -10.11
CA LEU A 71 -0.44 6.12 -9.80
C LEU A 71 -1.46 6.33 -8.67
N LEU A 72 -1.40 7.49 -8.04
CA LEU A 72 -2.35 7.91 -7.00
C LEU A 72 -3.79 8.08 -7.53
N GLY A 73 -3.97 8.09 -8.87
CA GLY A 73 -5.28 8.22 -9.52
C GLY A 73 -6.16 6.96 -9.57
N GLN A 74 -5.65 5.78 -9.18
CA GLN A 74 -6.42 4.52 -9.26
C GLN A 74 -6.68 3.85 -7.90
N VAL A 75 -5.97 4.23 -6.84
CA VAL A 75 -5.95 3.44 -5.61
C VAL A 75 -6.38 4.28 -4.42
N SER A 76 -7.62 4.03 -3.97
CA SER A 76 -8.16 3.90 -2.59
C SER A 76 -7.57 4.66 -1.38
N VAL A 77 -6.46 5.39 -1.49
CA VAL A 77 -5.89 6.22 -0.44
C VAL A 77 -6.84 7.35 -0.11
N SER A 78 -7.62 7.86 -1.08
CA SER A 78 -8.59 8.94 -0.82
C SER A 78 -9.55 8.65 0.33
N LYS A 79 -10.11 7.44 0.51
CA LYS A 79 -11.10 7.23 1.58
C LYS A 79 -10.49 7.00 2.98
N CYS A 80 -9.34 6.33 3.05
CA CYS A 80 -8.59 6.13 4.30
C CYS A 80 -7.89 7.43 4.73
N ALA A 81 -7.25 8.13 3.79
CA ALA A 81 -6.54 9.37 4.03
C ALA A 81 -7.50 10.56 4.20
N GLU A 82 -8.63 10.65 3.49
CA GLU A 82 -9.67 11.66 3.80
C GLU A 82 -10.17 11.48 5.23
N ARG A 83 -10.39 10.26 5.71
CA ARG A 83 -10.81 10.04 7.11
C ARG A 83 -9.76 10.45 8.13
N LEU A 84 -8.48 10.40 7.79
CA LEU A 84 -7.39 10.79 8.68
C LEU A 84 -7.00 12.27 8.55
N LEU A 85 -7.21 12.88 7.39
CA LEU A 85 -7.00 14.31 7.12
C LEU A 85 -8.23 15.16 7.51
N LEU A 86 -9.45 14.61 7.43
CA LEU A 86 -10.72 15.26 7.79
C LEU A 86 -11.26 14.82 9.16
N GLY A 87 -10.73 13.76 9.77
CA GLY A 87 -11.25 13.17 11.01
C GLY A 87 -10.59 13.70 12.29
N GLY A 88 -10.69 15.00 12.49
CA GLY A 88 -10.42 15.67 13.78
C GLY A 88 -11.67 16.27 14.42
N HIS A 89 -12.87 15.76 14.14
CA HIS A 89 -14.09 16.16 14.87
C HIS A 89 -15.15 15.05 14.88
N GLY A 90 -15.40 14.52 16.08
CA GLY A 90 -16.74 14.23 16.59
C GLY A 90 -17.43 12.94 16.12
N GLU A 91 -17.28 11.88 16.90
CA GLU A 91 -18.38 10.95 17.18
C GLU A 91 -18.49 10.75 18.71
N ILE A 92 -19.20 11.65 19.38
CA ILE A 92 -20.04 11.39 20.56
C ILE A 92 -21.21 12.39 20.53
#